data_AF-A0A9Q3C3K5-F1
#
_entry.id   AF-A0A9Q3C3K5-F1
#
_cell.length_a   1.000
_cell.length_b   1.000
_cell.length_c   1.000
_cell.angle_alpha   90.00
_cell.angle_beta   90.00
_cell.angle_gamma   90.00
#
_symmetry.space_group_name_H-M   'P 1'
#
loop_
_entity.id
_entity.type
_entity.pdbx_description
1 polymer ?
#
loop_
_entity_poly.entity_id
_entity_poly.type
_entity_poly.pdbx_seq_one_letter_code
_entity_poly.pdbx_strand_id
1 'polypeptide(L)'
;MEAQSNAAKYKSVLKKVRTVNEAMPQYLNPPLERPELSRDPYETHLSPNPPLFIETLEVTEERISIINFGPSGWLSEEETNLSKNVILLREKDIAFCEEERGVLKNSYGKPYKIPVISHEPWKKKPIPIPKSILPQFIELVRERIHTGLYEKSTSSYNSPVFCVEKPNGKLRIVHDLQELNKVTISKITTKC
;
A
#
# COMPACT_ATOMS: atom_id res chain seq x y z
N MET A 1 1.30 -15.99 38.16
CA MET A 1 0.96 -15.19 36.96
C MET A 1 2.23 -15.04 36.15
N GLU A 2 2.47 -15.96 35.23
CA GLU A 2 3.71 -15.99 34.45
C GLU A 2 3.64 -14.97 33.32
N ALA A 3 4.60 -14.05 33.31
CA ALA A 3 4.84 -13.17 32.19
C ALA A 3 5.34 -14.00 31.01
N GLN A 4 4.46 -14.26 30.03
CA GLN A 4 4.88 -14.88 28.78
C GLN A 4 5.76 -13.91 28.00
N SER A 5 7.04 -14.27 27.88
CA SER A 5 7.98 -13.64 26.97
C SER A 5 7.48 -13.84 25.54
N ASN A 6 6.97 -12.79 24.91
CA ASN A 6 6.59 -12.78 23.50
C ASN A 6 7.83 -12.71 22.59
N ALA A 7 8.79 -13.62 22.76
CA ALA A 7 9.73 -13.94 21.71
C ALA A 7 8.94 -14.60 20.56
N ALA A 8 9.15 -14.10 19.35
CA ALA A 8 8.34 -14.33 18.15
C ALA A 8 8.18 -15.82 17.77
N LYS A 9 7.22 -16.52 18.40
CA LYS A 9 6.77 -17.83 17.91
C LYS A 9 5.92 -17.60 16.67
N TYR A 10 6.45 -17.99 15.51
CA TYR A 10 5.72 -18.03 14.25
C TYR A 10 4.40 -18.80 14.46
N LYS A 11 3.27 -18.13 14.20
CA LYS A 11 1.94 -18.72 14.39
C LYS A 11 1.71 -19.80 13.34
N SER A 12 1.44 -21.04 13.78
CA SER A 12 1.17 -22.13 12.84
C SER A 12 -0.07 -21.82 11.99
N VAL A 13 -0.07 -22.31 10.75
CA VAL A 13 -1.17 -22.14 9.78
C VAL A 13 -2.51 -22.58 10.37
N LEU A 14 -2.51 -23.60 11.23
CA LEU A 14 -3.70 -24.11 11.92
C LEU A 14 -4.34 -23.08 12.87
N LYS A 15 -3.55 -22.19 13.46
CA LYS A 15 -4.06 -21.15 14.37
C LYS A 15 -4.55 -19.90 13.62
N LYS A 16 -4.35 -19.82 12.31
CA LYS A 16 -4.72 -18.65 11.49
C LYS A 16 -6.23 -18.45 11.53
N VAL A 17 -6.65 -17.26 11.93
CA VAL A 17 -8.06 -16.86 11.86
C VAL A 17 -8.40 -16.62 10.40
N ARG A 18 -9.39 -17.35 9.89
CA ARG A 18 -9.84 -17.27 8.50
C ARG A 18 -11.12 -16.45 8.41
N THR A 19 -11.37 -15.94 7.22
CA THR A 19 -12.62 -15.29 6.82
C THR A 19 -13.75 -16.30 6.69
N VAL A 20 -14.98 -15.79 6.74
CA VAL A 20 -16.21 -16.59 6.67
C VAL A 20 -16.42 -17.09 5.25
N ASN A 21 -16.73 -18.37 5.12
CA ASN A 21 -17.04 -19.00 3.83
C ASN A 21 -18.55 -18.87 3.54
N GLU A 22 -18.98 -17.68 3.12
CA GLU A 22 -20.36 -17.38 2.74
C GLU A 22 -20.42 -16.81 1.31
N ALA A 23 -21.61 -16.86 0.70
CA ALA A 23 -21.84 -16.32 -0.63
C ALA A 23 -21.62 -14.79 -0.63
N MET A 24 -20.73 -14.33 -1.51
CA MET A 24 -20.41 -12.92 -1.69
C MET A 24 -21.65 -12.15 -2.17
N PRO A 25 -22.19 -11.16 -1.42
CA PRO A 25 -23.33 -10.40 -1.91
C PRO A 25 -22.98 -9.60 -3.17
N GLN A 26 -23.65 -9.90 -4.28
CA GLN A 26 -23.33 -9.35 -5.61
C GLN A 26 -23.67 -7.85 -5.76
N TYR A 27 -24.59 -7.34 -4.94
CA TYR A 27 -24.93 -5.91 -4.91
C TYR A 27 -23.81 -5.04 -4.30
N LEU A 28 -22.84 -5.68 -3.65
CA LEU A 28 -21.79 -5.02 -2.89
C LEU A 28 -20.52 -5.02 -3.74
N ASN A 29 -19.93 -3.84 -3.94
CA ASN A 29 -18.75 -3.61 -4.79
C ASN A 29 -18.97 -3.99 -6.26
N PRO A 30 -19.61 -3.14 -7.07
CA PRO A 30 -19.70 -3.37 -8.50
C PRO A 30 -18.29 -3.52 -9.12
N PRO A 31 -18.16 -4.20 -10.27
CA PRO A 31 -16.92 -4.26 -11.02
C PRO A 31 -16.36 -2.85 -11.30
N LEU A 32 -15.05 -2.76 -11.46
CA LEU A 32 -14.40 -1.51 -11.85
C LEU A 32 -14.85 -1.14 -13.26
N GLU A 33 -15.14 0.15 -13.44
CA GLU A 33 -15.48 0.74 -14.72
C GLU A 33 -14.20 1.25 -15.38
N ARG A 34 -14.05 0.96 -16.67
CA ARG A 34 -12.98 1.56 -17.48
C ARG A 34 -13.51 2.90 -17.99
N PRO A 35 -12.98 4.04 -17.53
CA PRO A 35 -13.36 5.31 -18.09
C PRO A 35 -12.74 5.49 -19.47
N GLU A 36 -13.25 6.49 -20.18
CA GLU A 36 -12.64 6.94 -21.42
C GLU A 36 -11.21 7.40 -21.15
N LEU A 37 -10.27 6.81 -21.90
CA LEU A 37 -8.87 7.18 -21.83
C LEU A 37 -8.63 8.33 -22.80
N SER A 38 -7.88 9.34 -22.35
CA SER A 38 -7.51 10.49 -23.19
C SER A 38 -6.57 10.12 -24.34
N ARG A 39 -5.95 8.93 -24.29
CA ARG A 39 -5.01 8.38 -25.27
C ARG A 39 -4.97 6.86 -25.15
N ASP A 40 -4.41 6.18 -26.14
CA ASP A 40 -4.10 4.75 -26.01
C ASP A 40 -3.01 4.54 -24.94
N PRO A 41 -3.25 3.71 -23.90
CA PRO A 41 -2.27 3.44 -22.86
C PRO A 41 -1.03 2.69 -23.40
N TYR A 42 -1.19 1.86 -24.42
CA TYR A 42 -0.14 1.00 -24.99
C TYR A 42 0.67 1.70 -26.09
N GLU A 43 0.17 2.80 -26.65
CA GLU A 43 0.94 3.62 -27.58
C GLU A 43 1.72 4.69 -26.82
N THR A 44 3.04 4.62 -26.90
CA THR A 44 3.94 5.70 -26.45
C THR A 44 4.84 6.03 -27.63
N HIS A 45 4.70 7.23 -28.19
CA HIS A 45 5.57 7.67 -29.27
C HIS A 45 6.96 7.97 -28.71
N LEU A 46 7.91 7.08 -28.99
CA LEU A 46 9.32 7.25 -28.65
C LEU A 46 10.08 7.76 -29.86
N SER A 47 10.93 8.76 -29.64
CA SER A 47 11.87 9.21 -30.68
C SER A 47 13.10 8.30 -30.67
N PRO A 48 13.58 7.82 -31.84
CA PRO A 48 14.87 7.14 -31.95
C PRO A 48 16.05 8.00 -31.45
N ASN A 49 15.89 9.33 -31.51
CA ASN A 49 16.82 10.31 -30.97
C ASN A 49 16.11 11.07 -29.84
N PRO A 50 16.06 10.52 -28.61
CA PRO A 50 15.43 11.20 -27.48
C PRO A 50 16.18 12.51 -27.18
N PRO A 51 15.48 13.58 -26.77
CA PRO A 51 16.14 14.78 -26.29
C PRO A 51 16.98 14.44 -25.06
N LEU A 52 18.03 15.23 -24.83
CA LEU A 52 18.80 15.16 -23.59
C LEU A 52 17.86 15.36 -22.39
N PHE A 53 18.21 14.72 -21.27
CA PHE A 53 17.45 14.84 -20.04
C PHE A 53 17.42 16.31 -19.58
N ILE A 54 16.22 16.80 -19.31
CA ILE A 54 15.97 18.11 -18.72
C ILE A 54 15.15 17.87 -17.47
N GLU A 55 15.63 18.38 -16.34
CA GLU A 55 14.90 18.26 -15.08
C GLU A 55 13.53 18.92 -15.17
N THR A 56 12.54 18.27 -14.55
CA THR A 56 11.21 18.84 -14.34
C THR A 56 10.98 19.07 -12.86
N LEU A 57 9.81 19.61 -12.52
CA LEU A 57 9.40 19.75 -11.11
C LEU A 57 9.26 18.38 -10.41
N GLU A 58 8.91 17.33 -11.15
CA GLU A 58 8.64 15.99 -10.61
C GLU A 58 9.83 15.03 -10.79
N VAL A 59 10.64 15.19 -11.82
CA VAL A 59 11.78 14.31 -12.14
C VAL A 59 13.07 15.13 -12.16
N THR A 60 13.82 15.05 -11.06
CA THR A 60 15.13 15.68 -10.88
C THR A 60 16.26 14.66 -11.02
N GLU A 61 17.51 15.12 -11.20
CA GLU A 61 18.68 14.23 -11.22
C GLU A 61 18.81 13.41 -9.94
N GLU A 62 18.51 14.02 -8.78
CA GLU A 62 18.51 13.33 -7.48
C GLU A 62 17.53 12.15 -7.48
N ARG A 63 16.32 12.34 -8.01
CA ARG A 63 15.29 11.29 -8.09
C ARG A 63 15.67 10.20 -9.09
N ILE A 64 16.25 10.58 -10.23
CA ILE A 64 16.76 9.62 -11.22
C ILE A 64 17.90 8.79 -10.63
N SER A 65 18.75 9.35 -9.77
CA SER A 65 19.87 8.62 -9.14
C SER A 65 19.41 7.48 -8.23
N ILE A 66 18.18 7.53 -7.72
CA ILE A 66 17.57 6.46 -6.91
C ILE A 66 17.20 5.25 -7.78
N ILE A 67 16.96 5.47 -9.07
CA ILE A 67 16.53 4.43 -10.00
C ILE A 67 17.75 3.57 -10.37
N ASN A 68 17.64 2.28 -10.12
CA ASN A 68 18.65 1.31 -10.53
C ASN A 68 18.40 0.86 -11.98
N PHE A 69 19.22 1.35 -12.91
CA PHE A 69 19.18 0.96 -14.33
C PHE A 69 19.93 -0.35 -14.64
N GLY A 70 20.40 -1.06 -13.62
CA GLY A 70 21.19 -2.29 -13.76
C GLY A 70 22.68 -2.07 -13.52
N PRO A 71 23.50 -3.12 -13.69
CA PRO A 71 24.94 -3.03 -13.51
C PRO A 71 25.61 -2.14 -14.57
N SER A 72 26.84 -1.69 -14.30
CA SER A 72 27.62 -0.91 -15.27
C SER A 72 27.76 -1.67 -16.59
N GLY A 73 27.47 -0.98 -17.71
CA GLY A 73 27.48 -1.56 -19.06
C GLY A 73 26.24 -2.38 -19.43
N TRP A 74 25.22 -2.47 -18.56
CA TRP A 74 23.96 -3.15 -18.88
C TRP A 74 23.14 -2.42 -19.95
N LEU A 75 23.11 -1.09 -19.86
CA LEU A 75 22.52 -0.21 -20.87
C LEU A 75 23.63 0.57 -21.56
N SER A 76 23.47 0.79 -22.87
CA SER A 76 24.26 1.81 -23.56
C SER A 76 23.88 3.21 -23.06
N GLU A 77 24.69 4.21 -23.43
CA GLU A 77 24.38 5.60 -23.10
C GLU A 77 23.06 6.05 -23.74
N GLU A 78 22.82 5.62 -24.99
CA GLU A 78 21.59 5.88 -25.74
C GLU A 78 20.36 5.21 -25.10
N GLU A 79 20.48 3.95 -24.67
CA GLU A 79 19.40 3.23 -23.97
C GLU A 79 19.09 3.85 -22.61
N THR A 80 20.11 4.31 -21.89
CA THR A 80 19.96 5.04 -20.63
C THR A 80 19.23 6.36 -20.86
N ASN A 81 19.61 7.11 -21.91
CA ASN A 81 18.97 8.37 -22.27
C ASN A 81 17.52 8.16 -22.70
N LEU A 82 17.23 7.11 -23.46
CA LEU A 82 15.86 6.73 -23.82
C LEU A 82 15.04 6.37 -22.57
N SER A 83 15.61 5.62 -21.63
CA SER A 83 14.94 5.25 -20.39
C SER A 83 14.59 6.46 -19.54
N LYS A 84 15.52 7.42 -19.39
CA LYS A 84 15.27 8.71 -18.74
C LYS A 84 14.18 9.50 -19.44
N ASN A 85 14.17 9.50 -20.78
CA ASN A 85 13.13 10.16 -21.56
C ASN A 85 11.74 9.53 -21.35
N VAL A 86 11.64 8.21 -21.26
CA VAL A 86 10.38 7.51 -20.94
C VAL A 86 9.90 7.88 -19.54
N ILE A 87 10.79 7.94 -18.55
CA ILE A 87 10.46 8.36 -17.18
C ILE A 87 9.92 9.80 -17.18
N LEU A 88 10.58 10.71 -17.90
CA LEU A 88 10.11 12.08 -18.06
C LEU A 88 8.73 12.17 -18.72
N LEU A 89 8.50 11.43 -19.81
CA LEU A 89 7.20 11.39 -20.48
C LEU A 89 6.08 10.90 -19.55
N ARG A 90 6.43 10.12 -18.53
CA ARG A 90 5.52 9.47 -17.58
C ARG A 90 5.71 9.94 -16.14
N GLU A 91 6.22 11.15 -15.94
CA GLU A 91 6.54 11.68 -14.61
C GLU A 91 5.36 11.57 -13.63
N LYS A 92 4.14 11.86 -14.10
CA LYS A 92 2.90 11.81 -13.31
C LYS A 92 2.44 10.40 -12.91
N ASP A 93 3.00 9.37 -13.56
CA ASP A 93 2.67 7.97 -13.28
C ASP A 93 3.62 7.38 -12.21
N ILE A 94 4.69 8.09 -11.84
CA ILE A 94 5.73 7.62 -10.92
C ILE A 94 5.65 8.41 -9.61
N ALA A 95 5.57 7.70 -8.49
CA ALA A 95 5.65 8.30 -7.16
C ALA A 95 7.05 8.03 -6.56
N PHE A 96 7.77 9.09 -6.21
CA PHE A 96 9.07 9.02 -5.55
C PHE A 96 8.94 9.06 -4.02
N CYS A 97 7.85 9.64 -3.50
CA CYS A 97 7.54 9.67 -2.07
C CYS A 97 6.09 9.25 -1.76
N GLU A 98 5.75 9.12 -0.46
CA GLU A 98 4.42 8.65 -0.05
C GLU A 98 3.31 9.68 -0.33
N GLU A 99 3.67 10.97 -0.39
CA GLU A 99 2.75 12.08 -0.69
C GLU A 99 2.29 12.08 -2.15
N GLU A 100 3.13 11.59 -3.06
CA GLU A 100 2.85 11.48 -4.51
C GLU A 100 2.03 10.23 -4.86
N ARG A 101 1.75 9.38 -3.86
CA ARG A 101 1.01 8.14 -4.08
C ARG A 101 -0.41 8.43 -4.60
N GLY A 102 -0.68 8.00 -5.82
CA GLY A 102 -2.00 8.09 -6.42
C GLY A 102 -3.09 7.32 -5.66
N VAL A 103 -4.31 7.84 -5.71
CA VAL A 103 -5.53 7.18 -5.24
C VAL A 103 -6.39 6.82 -6.44
N LEU A 104 -7.02 5.63 -6.41
CA LEU A 104 -7.94 5.23 -7.47
C LEU A 104 -9.12 6.23 -7.52
N LYS A 105 -9.33 6.85 -8.68
CA LYS A 105 -10.41 7.81 -8.85
C LYS A 105 -11.77 7.11 -8.73
N ASN A 106 -12.73 7.80 -8.11
CA ASN A 106 -14.11 7.30 -7.95
C ASN A 106 -14.81 7.01 -9.28
N SER A 107 -14.34 7.60 -10.40
CA SER A 107 -14.83 7.31 -11.76
C SER A 107 -14.45 5.91 -12.26
N TYR A 108 -13.39 5.29 -11.72
CA TYR A 108 -13.01 3.92 -12.04
C TYR A 108 -13.67 2.92 -11.08
N GLY A 109 -13.78 3.29 -9.81
CA GLY A 109 -14.29 2.40 -8.79
C GLY A 109 -14.76 3.16 -7.57
N LYS A 110 -15.95 2.82 -7.08
CA LYS A 110 -16.49 3.37 -5.84
C LYS A 110 -15.69 2.82 -4.64
N PRO A 111 -15.69 3.52 -3.48
CA PRO A 111 -15.07 3.02 -2.27
C PRO A 111 -15.54 1.59 -1.93
N TYR A 112 -14.57 0.71 -1.66
CA TYR A 112 -14.84 -0.70 -1.40
C TYR A 112 -15.52 -0.88 -0.05
N LYS A 113 -16.69 -1.51 -0.05
CA LYS A 113 -17.41 -1.94 1.15
C LYS A 113 -16.92 -3.33 1.55
N ILE A 114 -16.50 -3.49 2.80
CA ILE A 114 -16.08 -4.79 3.32
C ILE A 114 -17.33 -5.62 3.62
N PRO A 115 -17.52 -6.79 2.96
CA PRO A 115 -18.66 -7.64 3.24
C PRO A 115 -18.47 -8.36 4.57
N VAL A 116 -19.45 -8.22 5.45
CA VAL A 116 -19.41 -8.78 6.80
C VAL A 116 -20.72 -9.49 7.12
N ILE A 117 -20.65 -10.56 7.90
CA ILE A 117 -21.84 -11.20 8.49
C ILE A 117 -22.40 -10.33 9.63
N SER A 118 -23.59 -10.65 10.13
CA SER A 118 -24.12 -10.00 11.33
C SER A 118 -23.19 -10.26 12.53
N HIS A 119 -22.79 -9.19 13.22
CA HIS A 119 -21.88 -9.28 14.37
C HIS A 119 -22.01 -8.06 15.29
N GLU A 120 -21.46 -8.19 16.48
CA GLU A 120 -21.30 -7.08 17.42
C GLU A 120 -19.96 -6.37 17.21
N PRO A 121 -19.91 -5.03 17.30
CA PRO A 121 -18.65 -4.30 17.24
C PRO A 121 -17.76 -4.66 18.43
N TRP A 122 -16.44 -4.73 18.20
CA TRP A 122 -15.47 -5.08 19.25
C TRP A 122 -14.61 -3.90 19.66
N LYS A 123 -14.25 -3.85 20.95
CA LYS A 123 -13.21 -2.96 21.48
C LYS A 123 -12.14 -3.79 22.17
N LYS A 124 -11.00 -3.97 21.51
CA LYS A 124 -9.85 -4.67 22.09
C LYS A 124 -8.95 -3.70 22.85
N LYS A 125 -8.35 -4.18 23.93
CA LYS A 125 -7.35 -3.41 24.68
C LYS A 125 -6.13 -3.16 23.79
N PRO A 126 -5.62 -1.91 23.69
CA PRO A 126 -4.40 -1.62 22.94
C PRO A 126 -3.20 -2.40 23.48
N ILE A 127 -2.33 -2.84 22.57
CA ILE A 127 -1.04 -3.43 22.93
C ILE A 127 -0.09 -2.29 23.31
N PRO A 128 0.55 -2.32 24.50
CA PRO A 128 1.50 -1.28 24.88
C PRO A 128 2.67 -1.20 23.89
N ILE A 129 2.96 0.01 23.41
CA ILE A 129 4.12 0.28 22.58
C ILE A 129 5.36 0.46 23.49
N PRO A 130 6.47 -0.28 23.26
CA PRO A 130 7.68 -0.12 24.04
C PRO A 130 8.22 1.32 24.02
N LYS A 131 8.72 1.80 25.15
CA LYS A 131 9.23 3.18 25.30
C LYS A 131 10.37 3.50 24.33
N SER A 132 11.20 2.52 23.99
CA SER A 132 12.33 2.67 23.06
C SER A 132 11.89 3.05 21.64
N ILE A 133 10.75 2.54 21.18
CA ILE A 133 10.25 2.77 19.81
C ILE A 133 9.14 3.82 19.74
N LEU A 134 8.65 4.29 20.89
CA LEU A 134 7.52 5.21 20.98
C LEU A 134 7.72 6.52 20.20
N PRO A 135 8.89 7.19 20.21
CA PRO A 135 9.09 8.41 19.44
C PRO A 135 8.93 8.19 17.93
N GLN A 136 9.57 7.15 17.40
CA GLN A 136 9.49 6.78 15.99
C GLN A 136 8.06 6.35 15.59
N PHE A 137 7.35 5.65 16.47
CA PHE A 137 5.95 5.29 16.26
C PHE A 137 5.06 6.53 16.14
N ILE A 138 5.24 7.53 17.00
CA ILE A 138 4.45 8.78 16.97
C ILE A 138 4.70 9.55 15.67
N GLU A 139 5.95 9.65 15.25
CA GLU A 139 6.33 10.29 13.99
C GLU A 139 5.66 9.60 12.79
N LEU A 140 5.75 8.28 12.72
CA LEU A 140 5.11 7.49 11.66
C LEU A 140 3.58 7.62 11.64
N VAL A 141 2.93 7.73 12.81
CA VAL A 141 1.47 7.98 12.87
C VAL A 141 1.14 9.38 12.36
N ARG A 142 1.95 10.40 12.69
CA ARG A 142 1.76 11.77 12.20
C ARG A 142 1.92 11.86 10.68
N GLU A 143 2.96 11.22 10.14
CA GLU A 143 3.19 11.12 8.69
C GLU A 143 1.99 10.47 7.97
N ARG A 144 1.45 9.38 8.53
CA ARG A 144 0.26 8.72 7.95
C ARG A 144 -1.00 9.58 8.00
N ILE A 145 -1.14 10.44 9.00
CA ILE A 145 -2.23 11.43 9.06
C ILE A 145 -1.97 12.52 8.02
N HIS A 146 -0.74 13.00 7.89
CA HIS A 146 -0.37 14.03 6.92
C HIS A 146 -0.59 13.59 5.47
N THR A 147 -0.19 12.36 5.13
CA THR A 147 -0.41 11.75 3.80
C THR A 147 -1.87 11.34 3.54
N GLY A 148 -2.78 11.56 4.50
CA GLY A 148 -4.19 11.18 4.38
C GLY A 148 -4.45 9.67 4.44
N LEU A 149 -3.45 8.84 4.76
CA LEU A 149 -3.66 7.41 4.96
C LEU A 149 -4.50 7.13 6.21
N TYR A 150 -4.30 7.92 7.27
CA TYR A 150 -5.05 7.87 8.52
C TYR A 150 -5.87 9.12 8.74
N GLU A 151 -7.06 8.92 9.32
CA GLU A 151 -7.95 9.98 9.77
C GLU A 151 -8.37 9.74 11.21
N LYS A 152 -8.76 10.82 11.90
CA LYS A 152 -9.35 10.70 13.23
C LYS A 152 -10.78 10.19 13.08
N SER A 153 -11.15 9.20 13.87
CA SER A 153 -12.47 8.58 13.83
C SER A 153 -13.00 8.32 15.23
N THR A 154 -14.33 8.42 15.39
CA THR A 154 -15.06 7.94 16.57
C THR A 154 -15.81 6.68 16.16
N SER A 155 -15.25 5.52 16.50
CA SER A 155 -15.76 4.22 16.05
C SER A 155 -16.14 3.31 17.22
N SER A 156 -17.17 2.49 17.01
CA SER A 156 -17.50 1.37 17.90
C SER A 156 -16.48 0.23 17.80
N TYR A 157 -15.68 0.19 16.74
CA TYR A 157 -14.61 -0.78 16.52
C TYR A 157 -13.27 -0.26 17.01
N ASN A 158 -12.51 -1.10 17.69
CA ASN A 158 -11.10 -0.84 18.03
C ASN A 158 -10.29 -2.14 17.94
N SER A 159 -9.35 -2.15 17.00
CA SER A 159 -8.36 -3.22 16.82
C SER A 159 -6.98 -2.73 17.28
N PRO A 160 -6.22 -3.53 18.03
CA PRO A 160 -4.93 -3.11 18.52
C PRO A 160 -3.91 -3.07 17.38
N VAL A 161 -2.87 -2.27 17.57
CA VAL A 161 -1.72 -2.20 16.65
C VAL A 161 -0.45 -2.61 17.38
N PHE A 162 0.50 -3.15 16.64
CA PHE A 162 1.86 -3.42 17.11
C PHE A 162 2.87 -3.06 16.02
N CYS A 163 4.14 -2.91 16.39
CA CYS A 163 5.19 -2.55 15.45
C CYS A 163 6.11 -3.74 15.16
N VAL A 164 6.63 -3.78 13.94
CA VAL A 164 7.66 -4.71 13.49
C VAL A 164 8.78 -3.91 12.84
N GLU A 165 10.03 -4.22 13.17
CA GLU A 165 11.20 -3.62 12.53
C GLU A 165 11.41 -4.23 11.13
N LYS A 166 11.63 -3.37 10.14
CA LYS A 166 12.07 -3.79 8.81
C LYS A 166 13.59 -4.03 8.82
N PRO A 167 14.14 -4.77 7.84
CA PRO A 167 15.59 -4.96 7.70
C PRO A 167 16.40 -3.65 7.60
N ASN A 168 15.77 -2.56 7.13
CA ASN A 168 16.39 -1.23 7.06
C ASN A 168 16.28 -0.42 8.36
N GLY A 169 15.88 -1.04 9.48
CA GLY A 169 15.72 -0.38 10.78
C GLY A 169 14.45 0.45 10.93
N LYS A 170 13.67 0.69 9.86
CA LYS A 170 12.42 1.46 9.94
C LYS A 170 11.30 0.63 10.55
N LEU A 171 10.39 1.28 11.29
CA LEU A 171 9.21 0.63 11.85
C LEU A 171 8.10 0.40 10.82
N ARG A 172 7.34 -0.67 11.01
CA ARG A 172 6.08 -0.95 10.32
C ARG A 172 4.99 -1.18 11.36
N ILE A 173 3.96 -0.34 11.35
CA ILE A 173 2.74 -0.55 12.15
C ILE A 173 1.91 -1.64 11.49
N VAL A 174 1.55 -2.65 12.27
CA VAL A 174 0.70 -3.77 11.89
C VAL A 174 -0.60 -3.68 12.68
N HIS A 175 -1.72 -3.75 11.98
CA HIS A 175 -3.05 -3.80 12.57
C HIS A 175 -3.43 -5.26 12.86
N ASP A 176 -3.83 -5.56 14.09
CA ASP A 176 -4.37 -6.87 14.43
C ASP A 176 -5.83 -6.96 13.98
N LEU A 177 -6.02 -7.34 12.72
CA LEU A 177 -7.33 -7.46 12.08
C LEU A 177 -7.97 -8.84 12.31
N GLN A 178 -7.55 -9.61 13.31
CA GLN A 178 -8.08 -10.96 13.53
C GLN A 178 -9.59 -10.98 13.80
N GLU A 179 -10.12 -10.05 14.60
CA GLU A 179 -11.58 -9.97 14.83
C GLU A 179 -12.35 -9.58 13.57
N LEU A 180 -11.82 -8.63 12.80
CA LEU A 180 -12.42 -8.26 11.51
C LEU A 180 -12.44 -9.45 10.54
N ASN A 181 -11.36 -10.22 10.50
CA ASN A 181 -11.30 -11.41 9.65
C ASN A 181 -12.38 -12.42 10.03
N LYS A 182 -12.72 -12.63 11.32
CA LYS A 182 -13.77 -13.59 11.73
C LYS A 182 -15.15 -13.26 11.17
N VAL A 183 -15.42 -12.00 10.89
CA VAL A 183 -16.72 -11.53 10.43
C VAL A 183 -16.73 -11.19 8.94
N THR A 184 -15.57 -11.09 8.31
CA THR A 184 -15.46 -10.75 6.89
C THR A 184 -15.77 -11.96 6.01
N ILE A 185 -16.65 -11.77 5.04
CA ILE A 185 -17.01 -12.79 4.04
C ILE A 185 -15.88 -12.88 3.01
N SER A 186 -15.40 -14.10 2.78
CA SER A 186 -14.32 -14.36 1.83
C SER A 186 -14.82 -14.33 0.38
N LYS A 187 -14.01 -13.78 -0.54
CA LYS A 187 -14.21 -14.03 -1.97
C LYS A 187 -13.79 -15.47 -2.24
N ILE A 188 -14.75 -16.35 -2.51
CA ILE A 188 -14.45 -17.68 -3.02
C ILE A 188 -14.04 -17.51 -4.47
N THR A 189 -12.73 -17.47 -4.73
CA THR A 189 -12.21 -17.70 -6.08
C THR A 189 -12.01 -19.20 -6.19
N THR A 190 -12.98 -19.89 -6.79
CA THR A 190 -12.73 -21.24 -7.30
C THR A 190 -11.60 -21.11 -8.30
N LYS A 191 -10.43 -21.67 -8.00
CA LYS A 191 -9.40 -21.88 -9.02
C LYS A 191 -9.99 -22.89 -9.99
N CYS A 192 -10.53 -22.42 -11.09
CA CYS A 192 -10.77 -23.24 -12.27
C CYS A 192 -9.42 -23.67 -12.86
#